data_AF-A0A7C3AD95-F1
#
_entry.id   AF-A0A7C3AD95-F1
#
_cell.length_a   1.000
_cell.length_b   1.000
_cell.length_c   1.000
_cell.angle_alpha   90.00
_cell.angle_beta   90.00
_cell.angle_gamma   90.00
#
_symmetry.space_group_name_H-M   'P 1'
#
loop_
_entity.id
_entity.type
_entity.pdbx_description
1 polymer ?
#
loop_
_entity_poly.entity_id
_entity_poly.type
_entity_poly.pdbx_seq_one_letter_code
_entity_poly.pdbx_strand_id
1 'polypeptide(L)'
;MRIRQLIDLLKVGIIAYICLMLGWGPLVVSSYAKITMKPTDKPVKVITIEKGDTLWHLAGKYLSDPRRWPEFKKYNDYTNPDLIYPGEKMQVPIEVAKEMKSELEKELAKLRESYEKLSDQFAQASEELNLLRKSLNELKAQNRGIRAALRTNQRKIDQVRRSTSSLERRMAGSEKRMEQMRRSMSRTKEASVSQIVELADANKKLEEKISALEETMNSRMAEIAAKAEELARLREEMESTSRRVSAVEKAVSELDAKIKRAEWPYEKPSRNKRILAFLAAIVGATAWATLSSR
;
A
#
# COMPACT_ATOMS: atom_id res chain seq x y z
N MET A 1 33.18 22.48 161.55
CA MET A 1 33.02 23.67 160.67
C MET A 1 32.96 23.36 159.16
N ARG A 2 33.07 22.09 158.70
CA ARG A 2 33.09 21.73 157.26
C ARG A 2 31.74 21.38 156.61
N ILE A 3 30.67 21.15 157.38
CA ILE A 3 29.38 20.68 156.83
C ILE A 3 28.48 21.83 156.35
N ARG A 4 28.54 23.02 156.98
CA ARG A 4 27.71 24.17 156.58
C ARG A 4 28.06 24.71 155.19
N GLN A 5 29.35 24.78 154.84
CA GLN A 5 29.78 25.26 153.51
C GLN A 5 29.37 24.34 152.35
N LEU A 6 29.25 23.03 152.59
CA LEU A 6 28.81 22.05 151.58
C LEU A 6 27.33 22.20 151.23
N ILE A 7 26.50 22.54 152.21
CA ILE A 7 25.06 22.76 152.03
C ILE A 7 24.81 24.04 151.24
N ASP A 8 25.58 25.10 151.48
CA ASP A 8 25.42 26.37 150.78
C ASP A 8 25.86 26.27 149.31
N LEU A 9 26.90 25.50 149.00
CA LEU A 9 27.30 25.19 147.62
C LEU A 9 26.24 24.37 146.86
N LEU A 10 25.60 23.40 147.52
CA LEU A 10 24.54 22.60 146.91
C LEU A 10 23.31 23.45 146.55
N LYS A 11 22.94 24.41 147.43
CA LYS A 11 21.82 25.33 147.20
C LYS A 11 22.07 26.24 146.01
N VAL A 12 23.28 26.80 145.89
CA VAL A 12 23.65 27.65 144.74
C VAL A 12 23.64 26.86 143.43
N GLY A 13 24.11 25.60 143.45
CA GLY A 13 24.08 24.72 142.28
C GLY A 13 22.67 24.37 141.81
N ILE A 14 21.74 24.09 142.74
CA ILE A 14 20.35 23.76 142.39
C ILE A 14 19.61 25.00 141.84
N ILE A 15 19.85 26.19 142.41
CA ILE A 15 19.25 27.43 141.90
C ILE A 15 19.79 27.76 140.50
N ALA A 16 21.09 27.56 140.24
CA ALA A 16 21.65 27.74 138.90
C ALA A 16 21.06 26.75 137.87
N TYR A 17 20.83 25.49 138.27
CA TYR A 17 20.20 24.48 137.40
C TYR A 17 18.74 24.80 137.08
N ILE A 18 17.97 25.27 138.06
CA ILE A 18 16.57 25.68 137.86
C ILE A 18 16.49 26.93 136.97
N CYS A 19 17.40 27.89 137.13
CA CYS A 19 17.48 29.07 136.26
C CYS A 19 17.89 28.73 134.81
N LEU A 20 18.72 27.70 134.60
CA LEU A 20 19.07 27.21 133.26
C LEU A 20 17.92 26.44 132.58
N MET A 21 17.10 25.71 133.33
CA MET A 21 15.96 24.95 132.79
C MET A 21 14.73 25.82 132.48
N LEU A 22 14.50 26.91 133.22
CA LEU A 22 13.34 27.80 133.00
C LEU A 22 13.55 28.81 131.86
N GLY A 23 14.80 29.09 131.46
CA GLY A 23 15.10 30.08 130.43
C GLY A 23 14.99 29.59 128.97
N TRP A 24 15.05 28.27 128.73
CA TRP A 24 15.19 27.71 127.37
C TRP A 24 14.12 26.66 127.00
N GLY A 25 13.08 26.49 127.82
CA GLY A 25 12.09 25.41 127.69
C GLY A 25 10.96 25.60 126.65
N PRO A 26 10.37 26.78 126.42
CA PRO A 26 9.16 26.85 125.60
C PRO A 26 9.32 27.73 124.36
N LEU A 27 9.85 27.17 123.26
CA LEU A 27 9.74 27.79 121.92
C LEU A 27 9.65 26.80 120.74
N VAL A 28 9.24 25.55 120.96
CA VAL A 28 8.95 24.62 119.85
C VAL A 28 7.61 23.93 120.05
N VAL A 29 6.53 24.66 119.79
CA VAL A 29 5.25 24.04 119.40
C VAL A 29 5.09 24.31 117.90
N SER A 30 5.60 23.39 117.09
CA SER A 30 5.36 23.39 115.64
C SER A 30 3.93 22.91 115.39
N SER A 31 3.08 23.76 114.84
CA SER A 31 1.73 23.38 114.43
C SER A 31 1.77 22.48 113.20
N TYR A 32 1.68 21.16 113.39
CA TYR A 32 1.52 20.21 112.29
C TYR A 32 0.11 20.37 111.68
N ALA A 33 0.03 20.71 110.38
CA ALA A 33 -1.24 20.66 109.66
C ALA A 33 -1.65 19.19 109.47
N LYS A 34 -2.92 18.87 109.73
CA LYS A 34 -3.46 17.52 109.67
C LYS A 34 -4.70 17.48 108.79
N ILE A 35 -4.77 16.50 107.89
CA ILE A 35 -5.96 16.23 107.09
C ILE A 35 -6.87 15.25 107.84
N THR A 36 -8.16 15.59 107.98
CA THR A 36 -9.17 14.67 108.52
C THR A 36 -10.24 14.40 107.46
N MET A 37 -10.56 13.13 107.23
CA MET A 37 -11.55 12.74 106.23
C MET A 37 -12.97 12.86 106.82
N LYS A 38 -13.88 13.50 106.10
CA LYS A 38 -15.28 13.63 106.52
C LYS A 38 -16.06 12.37 106.14
N PRO A 39 -17.00 11.89 106.99
CA PRO A 39 -17.94 10.86 106.57
C PRO A 39 -18.80 11.38 105.40
N THR A 40 -18.87 10.62 104.31
CA THR A 40 -19.63 10.99 103.11
C THR A 40 -20.32 9.76 102.55
N ASP A 41 -21.56 9.95 102.09
CA ASP A 41 -22.37 8.93 101.41
C ASP A 41 -22.06 8.85 99.91
N LYS A 42 -21.34 9.86 99.38
CA LYS A 42 -20.92 9.91 97.97
C LYS A 42 -19.71 8.98 97.69
N PRO A 43 -19.63 8.39 96.49
CA PRO A 43 -18.52 7.51 96.13
C PRO A 43 -17.19 8.29 96.06
N VAL A 44 -16.34 8.06 97.05
CA VAL A 44 -15.01 8.66 97.18
C VAL A 44 -13.93 7.59 97.19
N LYS A 45 -12.76 7.93 96.63
CA LYS A 45 -11.54 7.10 96.69
C LYS A 45 -10.60 7.71 97.72
N VAL A 46 -10.05 6.90 98.61
CA VAL A 46 -8.99 7.35 99.51
C VAL A 46 -7.65 7.23 98.79
N ILE A 47 -6.91 8.34 98.72
CA ILE A 47 -5.56 8.41 98.15
C ILE A 47 -4.57 8.78 99.25
N THR A 48 -3.32 8.31 99.11
CA THR A 48 -2.21 8.73 99.95
C THR A 48 -1.42 9.81 99.20
N ILE A 49 -1.10 10.91 99.86
CA ILE A 49 -0.36 12.04 99.29
C ILE A 49 1.11 11.63 99.15
N GLU A 50 1.69 11.85 97.97
CA GLU A 50 3.10 11.56 97.69
C GLU A 50 3.96 12.82 97.74
N LYS A 51 5.27 12.66 97.87
CA LYS A 51 6.20 13.79 97.93
C LYS A 51 6.18 14.56 96.60
N GLY A 52 5.79 15.84 96.66
CA GLY A 52 5.69 16.72 95.49
C GLY A 52 4.24 16.96 95.01
N ASP A 53 3.27 16.25 95.59
CA ASP A 53 1.86 16.55 95.33
C ASP A 53 1.45 17.91 95.89
N THR A 54 0.60 18.61 95.16
CA THR A 54 -0.10 19.81 95.61
C THR A 54 -1.60 19.59 95.44
N LEU A 55 -2.43 20.27 96.23
CA LEU A 55 -3.89 20.22 96.03
C LEU A 55 -4.28 20.62 94.61
N TRP A 56 -3.53 21.52 93.98
CA TRP A 56 -3.69 21.93 92.59
C TRP A 56 -3.41 20.79 91.59
N HIS A 57 -2.29 20.08 91.76
CA HIS A 57 -1.93 18.95 90.89
C HIS A 57 -2.91 17.78 91.06
N LEU A 58 -3.28 17.47 92.31
CA LEU A 58 -4.28 16.46 92.62
C LEU A 58 -5.67 16.81 92.05
N ALA A 59 -6.05 18.09 92.08
CA ALA A 59 -7.28 18.56 91.45
C ALA A 59 -7.24 18.42 89.93
N GLY A 60 -6.12 18.77 89.28
CA GLY A 60 -5.95 18.53 87.85
C GLY A 60 -6.05 17.04 87.49
N LYS A 61 -5.54 16.16 88.35
CA LYS A 61 -5.53 14.71 88.13
C LYS A 61 -6.89 14.03 88.35
N TYR A 62 -7.63 14.43 89.38
CA TYR A 62 -8.87 13.75 89.79
C TYR A 62 -10.16 14.52 89.50
N LEU A 63 -10.09 15.85 89.31
CA LEU A 63 -11.22 16.72 89.00
C LEU A 63 -11.13 17.35 87.60
N SER A 64 -10.10 16.98 86.81
CA SER A 64 -9.77 17.45 85.45
C SER A 64 -9.45 18.95 85.30
N ASP A 65 -9.80 19.76 86.29
CA ASP A 65 -9.47 21.17 86.38
C ASP A 65 -8.74 21.46 87.71
N PRO A 66 -7.46 21.87 87.66
CA PRO A 66 -6.69 22.25 88.84
C PRO A 66 -7.35 23.32 89.73
N ARG A 67 -8.18 24.21 89.15
CA ARG A 67 -8.90 25.27 89.89
C ARG A 67 -9.97 24.71 90.82
N ARG A 68 -10.40 23.46 90.63
CA ARG A 68 -11.44 22.80 91.42
C ARG A 68 -10.93 22.19 92.73
N TRP A 69 -9.66 22.42 93.10
CA TRP A 69 -9.11 21.95 94.38
C TRP A 69 -9.95 22.28 95.63
N PRO A 70 -10.72 23.40 95.73
CA PRO A 70 -11.57 23.66 96.89
C PRO A 70 -12.68 22.63 97.06
N GLU A 71 -13.03 21.86 96.02
CA GLU A 71 -13.99 20.77 96.12
C GLU A 71 -13.52 19.66 97.06
N PHE A 72 -12.21 19.47 97.25
CA PHE A 72 -11.69 18.51 98.22
C PHE A 72 -12.06 18.86 99.66
N LYS A 73 -12.31 20.15 99.99
CA LYS A 73 -12.78 20.60 101.32
C LYS A 73 -14.17 20.09 101.68
N LYS A 74 -14.95 19.67 100.68
CA LYS A 74 -16.28 19.05 100.90
C LYS A 74 -16.15 17.65 101.50
N TYR A 75 -15.02 16.97 101.25
CA TYR A 75 -14.77 15.59 101.65
C TYR A 75 -13.68 15.44 102.71
N ASN A 76 -12.84 16.47 102.88
CA ASN A 76 -11.76 16.50 103.84
C ASN A 76 -11.77 17.82 104.58
N ASP A 77 -11.33 17.80 105.83
CA ASP A 77 -11.02 18.97 106.61
C ASP A 77 -9.51 19.17 106.67
N TYR A 78 -9.07 20.41 106.48
CA TYR A 78 -7.67 20.77 106.43
C TYR A 78 -7.39 21.79 107.52
N THR A 79 -6.40 21.54 108.38
CA THR A 79 -5.91 22.55 109.33
C THR A 79 -5.37 23.78 108.60
N ASN A 80 -4.62 23.55 107.52
CA ASN A 80 -4.22 24.57 106.56
C ASN A 80 -4.20 23.95 105.16
N PRO A 81 -5.05 24.40 104.21
CA PRO A 81 -5.08 23.85 102.86
C PRO A 81 -3.77 24.01 102.07
N ASP A 82 -2.93 24.99 102.42
CA ASP A 82 -1.65 25.23 101.74
C ASP A 82 -0.53 24.31 102.25
N LEU A 83 -0.78 23.55 103.33
CA LEU A 83 0.17 22.62 103.94
C LEU A 83 -0.40 21.21 103.94
N ILE A 84 0.02 20.40 102.97
CA ILE A 84 -0.27 18.96 102.89
C ILE A 84 1.04 18.18 102.94
N TYR A 85 1.06 17.06 103.68
CA TYR A 85 2.28 16.29 103.89
C TYR A 85 2.24 14.91 103.22
N PRO A 86 3.40 14.42 102.72
CA PRO A 86 3.49 13.07 102.19
C PRO A 86 3.14 12.02 103.25
N GLY A 87 2.36 11.01 102.87
CA GLY A 87 1.87 9.96 103.75
C GLY A 87 0.50 10.24 104.39
N GLU A 88 -0.02 11.46 104.29
CA GLU A 88 -1.39 11.76 104.69
C GLU A 88 -2.40 11.16 103.70
N LYS A 89 -3.59 10.82 104.20
CA LYS A 89 -4.67 10.21 103.40
C LYS A 89 -5.80 11.20 103.21
N MET A 90 -6.33 11.26 101.99
CA MET A 90 -7.36 12.20 101.58
C MET A 90 -8.41 11.50 100.72
N GLN A 91 -9.67 11.88 100.85
CA GLN A 91 -10.77 11.43 100.00
C GLN A 91 -10.90 12.30 98.75
N VAL A 92 -11.00 11.67 97.58
CA VAL A 92 -11.27 12.33 96.30
C VAL A 92 -12.56 11.81 95.66
N PRO A 93 -13.38 12.66 95.01
CA PRO A 93 -14.59 12.24 94.31
C PRO A 93 -14.30 11.34 93.11
N ILE A 94 -15.06 10.25 92.92
CA ILE A 94 -14.90 9.32 91.77
C ILE A 94 -15.78 9.72 90.56
N GLU A 95 -16.81 10.53 90.78
CA GLU A 95 -17.87 10.83 89.80
C GLU A 95 -17.32 11.44 88.49
N VAL A 96 -16.35 12.35 88.60
CA VAL A 96 -15.70 13.03 87.45
C VAL A 96 -14.89 12.05 86.59
N ALA A 97 -14.26 11.04 87.20
CA ALA A 97 -13.49 10.03 86.46
C ALA A 97 -14.39 9.09 85.63
N LYS A 98 -15.64 8.87 86.08
CA LYS A 98 -16.62 8.06 85.36
C LYS A 98 -17.17 8.82 84.14
N GLU A 99 -17.46 10.10 84.29
CA GLU A 99 -17.90 10.99 83.20
C GLU A 99 -16.83 11.10 82.12
N MET A 100 -15.57 11.34 82.52
CA MET A 100 -14.45 11.46 81.58
C MET A 100 -14.19 10.16 80.81
N LYS A 101 -14.30 9.01 81.47
CA LYS A 101 -14.20 7.70 80.81
C LYS A 101 -15.32 7.51 79.78
N SER A 102 -16.56 7.87 80.12
CA SER A 102 -17.69 7.76 79.18
C SER A 102 -17.53 8.67 77.97
N GLU A 103 -17.03 9.88 78.14
CA GLU A 103 -16.78 10.80 77.02
C GLU A 103 -15.66 10.29 76.11
N LEU A 104 -14.58 9.77 76.70
CA LEU A 104 -13.47 9.15 75.96
C LEU A 104 -13.93 7.90 75.18
N GLU A 105 -14.81 7.09 75.75
CA GLU A 105 -15.41 5.94 75.06
C GLU A 105 -16.26 6.36 73.86
N LYS A 106 -17.00 7.48 73.96
CA LYS A 106 -17.75 8.04 72.82
C LYS A 106 -16.82 8.56 71.72
N GLU A 107 -15.75 9.27 72.07
CA GLU A 107 -14.75 9.72 71.10
C GLU A 107 -14.06 8.55 70.41
N LEU A 108 -13.70 7.51 71.17
CA LEU A 108 -13.07 6.32 70.64
C LEU A 108 -14.02 5.52 69.74
N ALA A 109 -15.31 5.51 70.04
CA ALA A 109 -16.33 4.94 69.15
C ALA A 109 -16.47 5.71 67.84
N LYS A 110 -16.53 7.05 67.88
CA LYS A 110 -16.56 7.90 66.68
C LYS A 110 -15.29 7.71 65.84
N LEU A 111 -14.13 7.62 66.48
CA LEU A 111 -12.85 7.43 65.80
C LEU A 111 -12.80 6.06 65.11
N ARG A 112 -13.26 4.99 65.77
CA ARG A 112 -13.38 3.66 65.16
C ARG A 112 -14.30 3.65 63.95
N GLU A 113 -15.47 4.30 64.05
CA GLU A 113 -16.40 4.42 62.92
C GLU A 113 -15.75 5.17 61.75
N SER A 114 -15.01 6.25 62.02
CA SER A 114 -14.28 6.99 60.98
C SER A 114 -13.16 6.15 60.35
N TYR A 115 -12.48 5.32 61.15
CA TYR A 115 -11.42 4.44 60.67
C TYR A 115 -11.98 3.31 59.81
N GLU A 116 -13.09 2.66 60.20
CA GLU A 116 -13.74 1.64 59.37
C GLU A 116 -14.20 2.20 58.04
N LYS A 117 -14.90 3.35 58.04
CA LYS A 117 -15.34 4.00 56.79
C LYS A 117 -14.16 4.31 55.86
N LEU A 118 -13.07 4.81 56.42
CA LEU A 118 -11.88 5.14 55.65
C LEU A 118 -11.18 3.87 55.13
N SER A 119 -11.10 2.82 55.94
CA SER A 119 -10.55 1.51 55.56
C SER A 119 -11.34 0.88 54.41
N ASP A 120 -12.67 0.93 54.47
CA ASP A 120 -13.56 0.42 53.41
C ASP A 120 -13.39 1.21 52.11
N GLN A 121 -13.29 2.54 52.20
CA GLN A 121 -13.00 3.39 51.05
C GLN A 121 -11.64 3.04 50.41
N PHE A 122 -10.61 2.78 51.22
CA PHE A 122 -9.31 2.34 50.70
C PHE A 122 -9.37 0.97 50.03
N ALA A 123 -10.12 0.02 50.60
CA ALA A 123 -10.31 -1.30 50.00
C ALA A 123 -11.02 -1.19 48.65
N GLN A 124 -12.09 -0.40 48.56
CA GLN A 124 -12.82 -0.15 47.32
C GLN A 124 -11.93 0.54 46.27
N ALA A 125 -11.21 1.60 46.64
CA ALA A 125 -10.32 2.31 45.74
C ALA A 125 -9.16 1.43 45.22
N SER A 126 -8.61 0.56 46.06
CA SER A 126 -7.58 -0.40 45.66
C SER A 126 -8.10 -1.40 44.61
N GLU A 127 -9.33 -1.88 44.79
CA GLU A 127 -9.96 -2.80 43.85
C GLU A 127 -10.29 -2.12 42.51
N GLU A 128 -10.82 -0.91 42.54
CA GLU A 128 -11.02 -0.09 41.34
C GLU A 128 -9.71 0.14 40.57
N LEU A 129 -8.62 0.43 41.28
CA LEU A 129 -7.29 0.58 40.67
C LEU A 129 -6.81 -0.73 40.03
N ASN A 130 -7.06 -1.87 40.64
CA ASN A 130 -6.71 -3.18 40.06
C ASN A 130 -7.49 -3.44 38.76
N LEU A 131 -8.79 -3.14 38.75
CA LEU A 131 -9.64 -3.27 37.57
C LEU A 131 -9.19 -2.33 36.45
N LEU A 132 -8.96 -1.06 36.75
CA LEU A 132 -8.45 -0.07 35.79
C LEU A 132 -7.09 -0.50 35.21
N ARG A 133 -6.19 -1.01 36.05
CA ARG A 133 -4.90 -1.54 35.60
C ARG A 133 -5.06 -2.71 34.64
N LYS A 134 -6.01 -3.61 34.90
CA LYS A 134 -6.32 -4.74 34.00
C LYS A 134 -6.83 -4.24 32.65
N SER A 135 -7.83 -3.36 32.64
CA SER A 135 -8.36 -2.76 31.41
C SER A 135 -7.29 -1.99 30.62
N LEU A 136 -6.42 -1.25 31.30
CA LEU A 136 -5.31 -0.54 30.66
C LEU A 136 -4.33 -1.50 29.97
N ASN A 137 -4.00 -2.63 30.60
CA ASN A 137 -3.12 -3.62 30.02
C ASN A 137 -3.74 -4.29 28.78
N GLU A 138 -5.05 -4.55 28.83
CA GLU A 138 -5.80 -5.10 27.71
C GLU A 138 -5.86 -4.13 26.53
N LEU A 139 -6.18 -2.85 26.77
CA LEU A 139 -6.13 -1.80 25.76
C LEU A 139 -4.73 -1.62 25.16
N LYS A 140 -3.68 -1.71 25.98
CA LYS A 140 -2.30 -1.69 25.49
C LYS A 140 -2.01 -2.89 24.60
N ALA A 141 -2.50 -4.07 24.93
CA ALA A 141 -2.33 -5.27 24.11
C ALA A 141 -3.07 -5.16 22.77
N GLN A 142 -4.32 -4.70 22.78
CA GLN A 142 -5.09 -4.43 21.56
C GLN A 142 -4.39 -3.40 20.67
N ASN A 143 -3.90 -2.30 21.25
CA ASN A 143 -3.15 -1.28 20.51
C ASN A 143 -1.87 -1.83 19.87
N ARG A 144 -1.15 -2.74 20.54
CA ARG A 144 0.00 -3.44 19.93
C ARG A 144 -0.44 -4.29 18.73
N GLY A 145 -1.56 -5.01 18.86
CA GLY A 145 -2.14 -5.81 17.77
C GLY A 145 -2.52 -4.96 16.55
N ILE A 146 -3.22 -3.84 16.76
CA ILE A 146 -3.59 -2.89 15.70
C ILE A 146 -2.36 -2.33 15.00
N ARG A 147 -1.32 -1.91 15.75
CA ARG A 147 -0.07 -1.41 15.16
C ARG A 147 0.64 -2.48 14.32
N ALA A 148 0.62 -3.74 14.74
CA ALA A 148 1.18 -4.84 13.96
C ALA A 148 0.39 -5.09 12.67
N ALA A 149 -0.95 -5.09 12.74
CA ALA A 149 -1.81 -5.22 11.57
C ALA A 149 -1.59 -4.07 10.57
N LEU A 150 -1.48 -2.83 11.06
CA LEU A 150 -1.20 -1.66 10.23
C LEU A 150 0.15 -1.79 9.49
N ARG A 151 1.21 -2.25 10.17
CA ARG A 151 2.52 -2.52 9.53
C ARG A 151 2.41 -3.58 8.43
N THR A 152 1.66 -4.65 8.68
CA THR A 152 1.44 -5.70 7.66
C THR A 152 0.68 -5.16 6.46
N ASN A 153 -0.36 -4.36 6.68
CA ASN A 153 -1.11 -3.73 5.59
C ASN A 153 -0.26 -2.72 4.82
N GLN A 154 0.60 -1.96 5.49
CA GLN A 154 1.55 -1.07 4.82
C GLN A 154 2.47 -1.85 3.86
N ARG A 155 3.01 -3.00 4.30
CA ARG A 155 3.81 -3.87 3.43
C ARG A 155 3.02 -4.38 2.22
N LYS A 156 1.74 -4.74 2.40
CA LYS A 156 0.86 -5.15 1.30
C LYS A 156 0.62 -4.01 0.31
N ILE A 157 0.38 -2.79 0.79
CA ILE A 157 0.24 -1.59 -0.05
C ILE A 157 1.52 -1.35 -0.85
N ASP A 158 2.69 -1.44 -0.22
CA ASP A 158 3.98 -1.26 -0.90
C ASP A 158 4.22 -2.35 -1.95
N GLN A 159 3.84 -3.60 -1.66
CA GLN A 159 3.92 -4.71 -2.62
C GLN A 159 3.01 -4.46 -3.83
N VAL A 160 1.76 -4.08 -3.59
CA VAL A 160 0.81 -3.74 -4.67
C VAL A 160 1.38 -2.60 -5.51
N ARG A 161 1.85 -1.51 -4.89
CA ARG A 161 2.45 -0.38 -5.59
C ARG A 161 3.61 -0.79 -6.49
N ARG A 162 4.53 -1.63 -5.99
CA ARG A 162 5.65 -2.16 -6.79
C ARG A 162 5.16 -3.02 -7.97
N SER A 163 4.14 -3.83 -7.75
CA SER A 163 3.55 -4.64 -8.82
C SER A 163 2.84 -3.78 -9.87
N THR A 164 2.11 -2.73 -9.48
CA THR A 164 1.48 -1.79 -10.40
C THR A 164 2.53 -1.05 -11.24
N SER A 165 3.59 -0.53 -10.62
CA SER A 165 4.68 0.14 -11.36
C SER A 165 5.49 -0.79 -12.27
N SER A 166 5.55 -2.09 -11.98
CA SER A 166 6.15 -3.06 -12.91
C SER A 166 5.21 -3.34 -14.10
N LEU A 167 3.90 -3.42 -13.84
CA LEU A 167 2.87 -3.60 -14.86
C LEU A 167 2.81 -2.39 -15.81
N GLU A 168 2.83 -1.17 -15.29
CA GLU A 168 2.87 0.07 -16.08
C GLU A 168 4.08 0.10 -17.03
N ARG A 169 5.27 -0.28 -16.55
CA ARG A 169 6.48 -0.38 -17.39
C ARG A 169 6.32 -1.42 -18.50
N ARG A 170 5.70 -2.57 -18.21
CA ARG A 170 5.40 -3.60 -19.21
C ARG A 170 4.41 -3.10 -20.26
N MET A 171 3.36 -2.40 -19.83
CA MET A 171 2.34 -1.81 -20.71
C MET A 171 2.93 -0.74 -21.63
N ALA A 172 3.73 0.19 -21.09
CA ALA A 172 4.43 1.19 -21.89
C ALA A 172 5.37 0.53 -22.92
N GLY A 173 6.04 -0.56 -22.53
CA GLY A 173 6.88 -1.35 -23.44
C GLY A 173 6.09 -2.11 -24.52
N SER A 174 4.90 -2.65 -24.19
CA SER A 174 4.04 -3.28 -25.20
C SER A 174 3.43 -2.26 -26.15
N GLU A 175 3.02 -1.09 -25.65
CA GLU A 175 2.47 0.00 -26.47
C GLU A 175 3.51 0.49 -27.49
N LYS A 176 4.77 0.69 -27.07
CA LYS A 176 5.86 1.01 -28.01
C LYS A 176 6.06 -0.07 -29.07
N ARG A 177 6.01 -1.35 -28.71
CA ARG A 177 6.10 -2.47 -29.67
C ARG A 177 4.92 -2.50 -30.64
N MET A 178 3.71 -2.27 -30.15
CA MET A 178 2.51 -2.19 -30.97
C MET A 178 2.58 -1.02 -31.95
N GLU A 179 3.07 0.13 -31.52
CA GLU A 179 3.26 1.30 -32.38
C GLU A 179 4.33 1.06 -33.45
N GLN A 180 5.46 0.45 -33.08
CA GLN A 180 6.49 0.03 -34.04
C GLN A 180 5.92 -0.96 -35.07
N MET A 181 5.18 -1.97 -34.61
CA MET A 181 4.53 -2.95 -35.47
C MET A 181 3.48 -2.30 -36.38
N ARG A 182 2.70 -1.34 -35.88
CA ARG A 182 1.72 -0.60 -36.67
C ARG A 182 2.40 0.19 -37.79
N ARG A 183 3.53 0.84 -37.50
CA ARG A 183 4.32 1.57 -38.50
C ARG A 183 4.94 0.63 -39.53
N SER A 184 5.52 -0.50 -39.12
CA SER A 184 6.04 -1.49 -40.08
C SER A 184 4.92 -2.06 -40.94
N MET A 185 3.76 -2.36 -40.36
CA MET A 185 2.56 -2.80 -41.09
C MET A 185 2.02 -1.74 -42.06
N SER A 186 2.05 -0.45 -41.70
CA SER A 186 1.67 0.63 -42.64
C SER A 186 2.62 0.66 -43.83
N ARG A 187 3.93 0.58 -43.59
CA ARG A 187 4.94 0.55 -44.65
C ARG A 187 4.80 -0.68 -45.54
N THR A 188 4.57 -1.86 -44.98
CA THR A 188 4.36 -3.08 -45.79
C THR A 188 3.06 -2.97 -46.57
N LYS A 189 1.98 -2.46 -45.97
CA LYS A 189 0.71 -2.21 -46.68
C LYS A 189 0.91 -1.22 -47.84
N GLU A 190 1.58 -0.10 -47.60
CA GLU A 190 1.89 0.90 -48.63
C GLU A 190 2.75 0.32 -49.75
N ALA A 191 3.79 -0.44 -49.42
CA ALA A 191 4.63 -1.12 -50.40
C ALA A 191 3.84 -2.15 -51.23
N SER A 192 3.01 -2.97 -50.59
CA SER A 192 2.16 -3.94 -51.29
C SER A 192 1.13 -3.26 -52.19
N VAL A 193 0.53 -2.16 -51.74
CA VAL A 193 -0.39 -1.37 -52.60
C VAL A 193 0.36 -0.78 -53.79
N SER A 194 1.57 -0.23 -53.59
CA SER A 194 2.41 0.28 -54.69
C SER A 194 2.71 -0.81 -55.72
N GLN A 195 3.09 -2.02 -55.27
CA GLN A 195 3.33 -3.16 -56.16
C GLN A 195 2.09 -3.57 -56.96
N ILE A 196 0.91 -3.58 -56.32
CA ILE A 196 -0.35 -3.90 -57.00
C ILE A 196 -0.65 -2.86 -58.09
N VAL A 197 -0.43 -1.58 -57.80
CA VAL A 197 -0.62 -0.51 -58.79
C VAL A 197 0.33 -0.67 -59.98
N GLU A 198 1.62 -0.92 -59.73
CA GLU A 198 2.61 -1.17 -60.79
C GLU A 198 2.26 -2.39 -61.66
N LEU A 199 1.79 -3.48 -61.04
CA LEU A 199 1.33 -4.68 -61.76
C LEU A 199 0.06 -4.40 -62.58
N ALA A 200 -0.87 -3.60 -62.06
CA ALA A 200 -2.06 -3.20 -62.80
C ALA A 200 -1.71 -2.36 -64.04
N ASP A 201 -0.79 -1.41 -63.91
CA ASP A 201 -0.30 -0.61 -65.03
C ASP A 201 0.44 -1.46 -66.07
N ALA A 202 1.23 -2.44 -65.62
CA ALA A 202 1.90 -3.39 -66.50
C ALA A 202 0.89 -4.28 -67.26
N ASN A 203 -0.14 -4.78 -66.56
CA ASN A 203 -1.20 -5.56 -67.19
C ASN A 203 -1.96 -4.76 -68.24
N LYS A 204 -2.31 -3.50 -67.94
CA LYS A 204 -2.94 -2.62 -68.93
C LYS A 204 -2.10 -2.46 -70.19
N LYS A 205 -0.78 -2.25 -70.06
CA LYS A 205 0.14 -2.18 -71.22
C LYS A 205 0.20 -3.49 -72.00
N LEU A 206 0.08 -4.63 -71.33
CA LEU A 206 0.02 -5.93 -72.01
C LEU A 206 -1.29 -6.10 -72.77
N GLU A 207 -2.42 -5.72 -72.19
CA GLU A 207 -3.72 -5.72 -72.87
C GLU A 207 -3.71 -4.86 -74.13
N GLU A 208 -3.14 -3.65 -74.06
CA GLU A 208 -2.94 -2.77 -75.22
C GLU A 208 -2.09 -3.44 -76.32
N LYS A 209 -0.99 -4.12 -75.94
CA LYS A 209 -0.15 -4.86 -76.88
C LYS A 209 -0.87 -6.07 -77.51
N ILE A 210 -1.64 -6.81 -76.71
CA ILE A 210 -2.44 -7.94 -77.19
C ILE A 210 -3.45 -7.44 -78.23
N SER A 211 -4.19 -6.36 -77.92
CA SER A 211 -5.13 -5.76 -78.86
C SER A 211 -4.47 -5.32 -80.17
N ALA A 212 -3.30 -4.69 -80.10
CA ALA A 212 -2.56 -4.26 -81.31
C ALA A 212 -2.06 -5.46 -82.14
N LEU A 213 -1.62 -6.54 -81.48
CA LEU A 213 -1.22 -7.78 -82.14
C LEU A 213 -2.40 -8.50 -82.78
N GLU A 214 -3.56 -8.53 -82.12
CA GLU A 214 -4.79 -9.08 -82.68
C GLU A 214 -5.24 -8.33 -83.92
N GLU A 215 -5.18 -6.99 -83.90
CA GLU A 215 -5.46 -6.15 -85.09
C GLU A 215 -4.50 -6.46 -86.24
N THR A 216 -3.20 -6.54 -85.92
CA THR A 216 -2.16 -6.88 -86.91
C THR A 216 -2.38 -8.29 -87.49
N MET A 217 -2.71 -9.26 -86.64
CA MET A 217 -2.99 -10.64 -87.05
C MET A 217 -4.23 -10.70 -87.95
N ASN A 218 -5.30 -10.00 -87.60
CA ASN A 218 -6.51 -9.93 -88.42
C ASN A 218 -6.24 -9.31 -89.79
N SER A 219 -5.45 -8.23 -89.85
CA SER A 219 -5.00 -7.63 -91.11
C SER A 219 -4.19 -8.61 -91.95
N ARG A 220 -3.24 -9.34 -91.34
CA ARG A 220 -2.44 -10.36 -92.04
C ARG A 220 -3.27 -11.54 -92.52
N MET A 221 -4.26 -11.98 -91.74
CA MET A 221 -5.19 -13.03 -92.16
C MET A 221 -6.03 -12.60 -93.36
N ALA A 222 -6.48 -11.34 -93.39
CA ALA A 222 -7.19 -10.78 -94.54
C ALA A 222 -6.30 -10.72 -95.79
N GLU A 223 -5.04 -10.29 -95.65
CA GLU A 223 -4.06 -10.32 -96.75
C GLU A 223 -3.81 -11.73 -97.28
N ILE A 224 -3.66 -12.72 -96.39
CA ILE A 224 -3.46 -14.12 -96.76
C ILE A 224 -4.70 -14.65 -97.49
N ALA A 225 -5.91 -14.34 -97.02
CA ALA A 225 -7.15 -14.74 -97.67
C ALA A 225 -7.25 -14.15 -99.09
N ALA A 226 -6.94 -12.87 -99.26
CA ALA A 226 -6.92 -12.22 -100.57
C ALA A 226 -5.89 -12.87 -101.53
N LYS A 227 -4.68 -13.16 -101.03
CA LYS A 227 -3.66 -13.88 -101.81
C LYS A 227 -4.06 -15.31 -102.14
N ALA A 228 -4.75 -16.01 -101.25
CA ALA A 228 -5.26 -17.35 -101.52
C ALA A 228 -6.31 -17.33 -102.64
N GLU A 229 -7.16 -16.30 -102.69
CA GLU A 229 -8.11 -16.09 -103.79
C GLU A 229 -7.40 -15.79 -105.11
N GLU A 230 -6.37 -14.92 -105.10
CA GLU A 230 -5.54 -14.63 -106.27
C GLU A 230 -4.84 -15.89 -106.80
N LEU A 231 -4.25 -16.70 -105.92
CA LEU A 231 -3.65 -17.99 -106.28
C LEU A 231 -4.67 -18.97 -106.87
N ALA A 232 -5.91 -18.98 -106.36
CA ALA A 232 -6.97 -19.82 -106.91
C ALA A 232 -7.33 -19.40 -108.35
N ARG A 233 -7.45 -18.09 -108.61
CA ARG A 233 -7.70 -17.55 -109.96
C ARG A 233 -6.54 -17.88 -110.91
N LEU A 234 -5.30 -17.65 -110.49
CA LEU A 234 -4.11 -17.98 -111.28
C LEU A 234 -4.01 -19.47 -111.59
N ARG A 235 -4.40 -20.34 -110.65
CA ARG A 235 -4.44 -21.79 -110.87
C ARG A 235 -5.47 -22.16 -111.93
N GLU A 236 -6.64 -21.54 -111.93
CA GLU A 236 -7.67 -21.74 -112.95
C GLU A 236 -7.19 -21.26 -114.33
N GLU A 237 -6.54 -20.10 -114.40
CA GLU A 237 -5.91 -19.60 -115.62
C GLU A 237 -4.78 -20.52 -116.13
N MET A 238 -3.94 -21.04 -115.22
CA MET A 238 -2.88 -22.00 -115.54
C MET A 238 -3.46 -23.32 -116.07
N GLU A 239 -4.54 -23.82 -115.48
CA GLU A 239 -5.25 -24.98 -116.00
C GLU A 239 -5.84 -24.72 -117.39
N SER A 240 -6.48 -23.57 -117.59
CA SER A 240 -7.05 -23.16 -118.88
C SER A 240 -5.98 -23.03 -119.97
N THR A 241 -4.85 -22.39 -119.65
CA THR A 241 -3.71 -22.25 -120.57
C THR A 241 -3.06 -23.58 -120.86
N SER A 242 -2.88 -24.46 -119.87
CA SER A 242 -2.40 -25.84 -120.08
C SER A 242 -3.31 -26.65 -121.00
N ARG A 243 -4.64 -26.53 -120.85
CA ARG A 243 -5.63 -27.11 -121.79
C ARG A 243 -5.49 -26.53 -123.21
N ARG A 244 -5.21 -25.24 -123.35
CA ARG A 244 -4.93 -24.60 -124.65
C ARG A 244 -3.62 -25.08 -125.27
N VAL A 245 -2.56 -25.21 -124.48
CA VAL A 245 -1.26 -25.72 -124.93
C VAL A 245 -1.39 -27.16 -125.42
N SER A 246 -2.02 -28.05 -124.65
CA SER A 246 -2.26 -29.44 -125.09
C SER A 246 -3.13 -29.52 -126.35
N ALA A 247 -4.14 -28.64 -126.51
CA ALA A 247 -4.91 -28.56 -127.74
C ALA A 247 -4.06 -28.12 -128.95
N VAL A 248 -3.16 -27.15 -128.76
CA VAL A 248 -2.21 -26.71 -129.78
C VAL A 248 -1.19 -27.80 -130.10
N GLU A 249 -0.62 -28.47 -129.11
CA GLU A 249 0.29 -29.61 -129.31
C GLU A 249 -0.40 -30.71 -130.13
N LYS A 250 -1.66 -31.01 -129.83
CA LYS A 250 -2.46 -31.96 -130.61
C LYS A 250 -2.66 -31.47 -132.05
N ALA A 251 -3.01 -30.21 -132.25
CA ALA A 251 -3.17 -29.63 -133.57
C ALA A 251 -1.85 -29.62 -134.38
N VAL A 252 -0.72 -29.30 -133.73
CA VAL A 252 0.62 -29.36 -134.33
C VAL A 252 0.97 -30.80 -134.70
N SER A 253 0.64 -31.78 -133.86
CA SER A 253 0.84 -33.20 -134.18
C SER A 253 -0.01 -33.67 -135.38
N GLU A 254 -1.25 -33.18 -135.50
CA GLU A 254 -2.12 -33.43 -136.66
C GLU A 254 -1.59 -32.75 -137.92
N LEU A 255 -1.02 -31.55 -137.80
CA LEU A 255 -0.34 -30.83 -138.87
C LEU A 255 0.94 -31.54 -139.30
N ASP A 256 1.78 -32.01 -138.38
CA ASP A 256 2.99 -32.79 -138.68
C ASP A 256 2.63 -34.10 -139.42
N ALA A 257 1.55 -34.75 -139.00
CA ALA A 257 1.00 -35.92 -139.69
C ALA A 257 0.40 -35.60 -141.09
N LYS A 258 -0.05 -34.36 -141.33
CA LYS A 258 -0.45 -33.88 -142.67
C LYS A 258 0.77 -33.54 -143.53
N ILE A 259 1.81 -32.94 -142.96
CA ILE A 259 3.06 -32.61 -143.65
C ILE A 259 3.80 -33.89 -144.08
N LYS A 260 3.89 -34.91 -143.21
CA LYS A 260 4.45 -36.23 -143.55
C LYS A 260 3.70 -36.97 -144.67
N ARG A 261 2.42 -36.64 -144.91
CA ARG A 261 1.63 -37.17 -146.04
C ARG A 261 1.82 -36.37 -147.34
N ALA A 262 2.39 -35.17 -147.27
CA ALA A 262 2.57 -34.26 -148.41
C ALA A 262 3.98 -34.30 -149.03
N GLU A 263 4.94 -35.03 -148.44
CA GLU A 263 6.27 -35.23 -149.01
C GLU A 263 6.28 -36.35 -150.08
N TRP A 264 6.40 -35.95 -151.36
CA TRP A 264 6.70 -36.83 -152.50
C TRP A 264 8.22 -36.93 -152.76
N PRO A 265 8.76 -38.06 -153.26
CA PRO A 265 10.19 -38.29 -153.40
C PRO A 265 10.78 -37.60 -154.65
N TYR A 266 11.85 -36.82 -154.49
CA TYR A 266 12.53 -36.13 -155.62
C TYR A 266 13.71 -36.92 -156.18
N GLU A 267 13.63 -37.23 -157.48
CA GLU A 267 14.64 -37.89 -158.32
C GLU A 267 15.46 -36.85 -159.12
N LYS A 268 16.79 -37.00 -159.24
CA LYS A 268 17.72 -36.01 -159.84
C LYS A 268 17.59 -35.91 -161.38
N PRO A 269 17.41 -34.71 -161.99
CA PRO A 269 17.24 -34.57 -163.44
C PRO A 269 18.53 -34.55 -164.27
N SER A 270 18.48 -35.12 -165.48
CA SER A 270 19.61 -35.28 -166.43
C SER A 270 20.06 -33.99 -167.13
N ARG A 271 21.31 -33.98 -167.60
CA ARG A 271 22.07 -32.83 -168.13
C ARG A 271 21.33 -32.03 -169.21
N ASN A 272 20.58 -32.69 -170.08
CA ASN A 272 19.87 -32.04 -171.19
C ASN A 272 18.63 -31.26 -170.70
N LYS A 273 17.97 -31.68 -169.61
CA LYS A 273 16.86 -30.94 -168.99
C LYS A 273 17.34 -29.69 -168.23
N ARG A 274 18.56 -29.73 -167.68
CA ARG A 274 19.19 -28.56 -167.05
C ARG A 274 19.51 -27.48 -168.08
N ILE A 275 20.01 -27.88 -169.26
CA ILE A 275 20.27 -26.96 -170.38
C ILE A 275 18.96 -26.34 -170.88
N LEU A 276 17.88 -27.13 -170.98
CA LEU A 276 16.57 -26.61 -171.38
C LEU A 276 15.98 -25.62 -170.38
N ALA A 277 16.10 -25.89 -169.07
CA ALA A 277 15.65 -24.96 -168.02
C ALA A 277 16.48 -23.65 -168.02
N PHE A 278 17.79 -23.75 -168.29
CA PHE A 278 18.64 -22.57 -168.42
C PHE A 278 18.31 -21.74 -169.67
N LEU A 279 18.03 -22.39 -170.80
CA LEU A 279 17.59 -21.71 -172.03
C LEU A 279 16.20 -21.08 -171.86
N ALA A 280 15.27 -21.76 -171.18
CA ALA A 280 13.95 -21.20 -170.85
C ALA A 280 14.06 -19.97 -169.91
N ALA A 281 14.98 -20.01 -168.94
CA ALA A 281 15.23 -18.86 -168.06
C ALA A 281 15.83 -17.66 -168.83
N ILE A 282 16.73 -17.90 -169.79
CA ILE A 282 17.31 -16.83 -170.63
C ILE A 282 16.26 -16.24 -171.57
N VAL A 283 15.41 -17.07 -172.20
CA VAL A 283 14.33 -16.59 -173.08
C VAL A 283 13.25 -15.86 -172.28
N GLY A 284 12.94 -16.29 -171.06
CA GLY A 284 12.05 -15.57 -170.15
C GLY A 284 12.62 -14.21 -169.72
N ALA A 285 13.93 -14.14 -169.44
CA ALA A 285 14.58 -12.89 -169.07
C ALA A 285 14.64 -11.88 -170.22
N THR A 286 14.86 -12.33 -171.47
CA THR A 286 14.83 -11.43 -172.64
C THR A 286 13.41 -11.00 -173.02
N ALA A 287 12.40 -11.88 -172.87
CA ALA A 287 11.00 -11.52 -173.08
C ALA A 287 10.46 -10.55 -172.01
N TRP A 288 10.93 -10.66 -170.76
CA TRP A 288 10.60 -9.69 -169.70
C TRP A 288 11.29 -8.35 -169.95
N ALA A 289 12.56 -8.34 -170.35
CA ALA A 289 13.30 -7.11 -170.62
C ALA A 289 12.77 -6.32 -171.82
N THR A 290 12.17 -6.98 -172.83
CA THR A 290 11.53 -6.28 -173.96
C THR A 290 10.13 -5.76 -173.65
N LEU A 291 9.47 -6.30 -172.62
CA LEU A 291 8.12 -5.87 -172.20
C LEU A 291 8.14 -4.87 -171.03
N SER A 292 9.23 -4.77 -170.27
CA SER A 292 9.23 -4.04 -168.99
C SER A 292 9.83 -2.64 -168.99
N SER A 293 10.40 -2.11 -170.08
CA SER A 293 10.66 -0.65 -170.16
C SER A 293 11.27 -0.20 -171.49
N ARG A 294 10.83 0.86 -172.17
CA ARG A 294 9.76 1.88 -171.94
C ARG A 294 9.31 2.19 -170.52
#